data_AF-A0A085ZBH0-F1
#
_entry.id   AF-A0A085ZBH0-F1
#
_cell.length_a   1.000
_cell.length_b   1.000
_cell.length_c   1.000
_cell.angle_alpha   90.00
_cell.angle_beta   90.00
_cell.angle_gamma   90.00
#
_symmetry.space_group_name_H-M   'P 1'
#
loop_
_entity.id
_entity.type
_entity.pdbx_description
1 polymer ?
#
loop_
_entity_poly.entity_id
_entity_poly.type
_entity_poly.pdbx_seq_one_letter_code
_entity_poly.pdbx_strand_id
1 'polypeptide(L)'
;MKKIILLLTLYLMISCKESKGNISLSKDISNKEYSILKKQDTIIENISKNCEEAQERNIYDYNLCKEWKILDESQVKEILKSGELGDGGEGDSRALYYTSSEFPIWITADMIVGKQKYKLKINGGSYFYLTNDKNITSLYFCKNNKYRTSFISGIGTEDDELYEKLKTKNGNKINSQKTDLNLWQGNYNFDNGNFEQSYKSYHIKIEKNTCILYQGDLPACEIECIVDRYDNELFLYIKSEKFKKSQYDVSYVESLSEGDYLLKIIKRNNKFYIQSPIIKYWNEKSKTFEKNIEIESEKTN
;
A
#
# COMPACT_ATOMS: atom_id res chain seq x y z
N MET A 1 -68.40 5.37 14.01
CA MET A 1 -67.64 5.70 12.78
C MET A 1 -66.45 6.57 13.15
N LYS A 2 -65.23 6.12 12.80
CA LYS A 2 -63.98 6.92 12.68
C LYS A 2 -63.45 7.58 13.98
N LYS A 3 -62.17 7.54 14.34
CA LYS A 3 -60.97 6.84 13.85
C LYS A 3 -60.00 6.78 15.04
N ILE A 4 -59.41 5.60 15.20
CA ILE A 4 -58.20 5.29 15.94
C ILE A 4 -57.04 6.08 15.31
N ILE A 5 -56.50 7.09 16.00
CA ILE A 5 -55.15 7.63 15.75
C ILE A 5 -54.64 8.23 17.08
N LEU A 6 -53.73 7.53 17.74
CA LEU A 6 -52.72 7.94 18.72
C LEU A 6 -52.57 6.82 19.74
N LEU A 7 -51.79 5.79 19.44
CA LEU A 7 -51.03 5.00 20.42
C LEU A 7 -50.25 3.90 19.69
N LEU A 8 -49.32 4.30 18.81
CA LEU A 8 -48.37 3.36 18.19
C LEU A 8 -47.14 4.10 17.65
N THR A 9 -46.55 4.95 18.49
CA THR A 9 -45.17 5.46 18.32
C THR A 9 -44.45 5.44 19.67
N LEU A 10 -44.63 4.35 20.42
CA LEU A 10 -43.93 4.06 21.66
C LEU A 10 -43.41 2.62 21.66
N TYR A 11 -42.82 2.17 20.55
CA TYR A 11 -42.20 0.85 20.44
C TYR A 11 -40.98 0.79 19.50
N LEU A 12 -40.25 1.91 19.40
CA LEU A 12 -38.95 1.95 18.71
C LEU A 12 -37.92 2.83 19.47
N MET A 13 -38.07 2.95 20.79
CA MET A 13 -36.91 3.19 21.65
C MET A 13 -36.29 1.82 21.98
N ILE A 14 -35.76 1.17 20.94
CA ILE A 14 -34.73 0.16 21.15
C ILE A 14 -33.60 0.92 21.81
N SER A 15 -33.50 0.70 23.12
CA SER A 15 -32.34 1.01 23.91
C SER A 15 -31.12 0.53 23.15
N CYS A 16 -30.39 1.46 22.52
CA CYS A 16 -28.95 1.32 22.32
C CYS A 16 -28.32 1.37 23.71
N LYS A 17 -28.51 0.31 24.50
CA LYS A 17 -27.51 -0.09 25.46
C LYS A 17 -26.32 -0.48 24.61
N GLU A 18 -25.38 0.45 24.48
CA GLU A 18 -24.02 0.15 24.08
C GLU A 18 -23.62 -1.15 24.76
N SER A 19 -23.34 -2.16 23.94
CA SER A 19 -22.64 -3.37 24.36
C SER A 19 -21.24 -2.97 24.82
N LYS A 20 -21.13 -2.38 26.00
CA LYS A 20 -19.85 -2.12 26.70
C LYS A 20 -19.16 -3.41 27.16
N GLY A 21 -19.81 -4.57 26.97
CA GLY A 21 -19.31 -5.87 27.42
C GLY A 21 -18.18 -6.47 26.57
N ASN A 22 -18.03 -6.11 25.29
CA ASN A 22 -17.05 -6.78 24.42
C ASN A 22 -15.70 -6.05 24.32
N ILE A 23 -15.68 -4.74 24.56
CA ILE A 23 -14.45 -3.94 24.48
C ILE A 23 -13.61 -4.11 25.74
N SER A 24 -14.23 -4.18 26.93
CA SER A 24 -13.50 -4.41 28.18
C SER A 24 -12.90 -5.81 28.25
N LEU A 25 -13.66 -6.84 27.87
CA LEU A 25 -13.19 -8.23 27.85
C LEU A 25 -12.00 -8.45 26.89
N SER A 26 -12.03 -7.85 25.69
CA SER A 26 -10.91 -7.93 24.74
C SER A 26 -9.68 -7.14 25.19
N LYS A 27 -9.87 -5.96 25.81
CA LYS A 27 -8.77 -5.19 26.44
C LYS A 27 -8.16 -5.92 27.65
N ASP A 28 -8.97 -6.58 28.48
CA ASP A 28 -8.48 -7.32 29.65
C ASP A 28 -7.73 -8.60 29.25
N ILE A 29 -8.23 -9.32 28.24
CA ILE A 29 -7.56 -10.51 27.68
C ILE A 29 -6.22 -10.10 27.03
N SER A 30 -6.21 -9.04 26.21
CA SER A 30 -4.99 -8.55 25.55
C SER A 30 -3.96 -7.97 26.52
N ASN A 31 -4.38 -7.27 27.58
CA ASN A 31 -3.49 -6.80 28.65
C ASN A 31 -2.87 -7.96 29.42
N LYS A 32 -3.66 -8.98 29.74
CA LYS A 32 -3.17 -10.17 30.45
C LYS A 32 -2.17 -10.95 29.59
N GLU A 33 -2.50 -11.19 28.32
CA GLU A 33 -1.59 -11.86 27.37
C GLU A 33 -0.30 -11.05 27.15
N TYR A 34 -0.39 -9.73 27.00
CA TYR A 34 0.78 -8.87 26.82
C TYR A 34 1.72 -8.84 28.03
N SER A 35 1.16 -8.85 29.25
CA SER A 35 1.96 -8.93 30.47
C SER A 35 2.77 -10.23 30.57
N ILE A 36 2.29 -11.31 29.94
CA ILE A 36 2.97 -12.61 29.85
C ILE A 36 4.13 -12.54 28.84
N LEU A 37 3.97 -11.82 27.72
CA LEU A 37 5.04 -11.59 26.73
C LEU A 37 6.29 -10.95 27.33
N LYS A 38 6.15 -10.10 28.37
CA LYS A 38 7.29 -9.46 29.04
C LYS A 38 8.07 -10.38 29.99
N LYS A 39 7.51 -11.54 30.36
CA LYS A 39 8.02 -12.40 31.44
C LYS A 39 8.47 -13.80 31.00
N GLN A 40 8.12 -14.22 29.79
CA GLN A 40 8.45 -15.55 29.27
C GLN A 40 9.49 -15.46 28.15
N ASP A 41 10.21 -16.57 27.94
CA ASP A 41 11.07 -16.72 26.77
C ASP A 41 10.19 -16.72 25.51
N THR A 42 10.44 -15.72 24.67
CA THR A 42 9.79 -15.55 23.37
C THR A 42 10.70 -16.09 22.28
N ILE A 43 10.20 -16.99 21.45
CA ILE A 43 10.86 -17.46 20.23
C ILE A 43 10.26 -16.68 19.05
N ILE A 44 11.11 -16.19 18.15
CA ILE A 44 10.71 -15.41 16.97
C ILE A 44 11.32 -16.05 15.73
N GLU A 45 10.48 -16.41 14.78
CA GLU A 45 10.85 -17.15 13.58
C GLU A 45 10.22 -16.52 12.33
N ASN A 46 10.69 -16.92 11.15
CA ASN A 46 10.11 -16.55 9.86
C ASN A 46 9.93 -15.04 9.67
N ILE A 47 10.87 -14.24 10.19
CA ILE A 47 10.84 -12.79 10.02
C ILE A 47 10.99 -12.49 8.52
N SER A 48 10.04 -11.74 7.98
CA SER A 48 9.99 -11.39 6.57
C SER A 48 9.42 -9.99 6.37
N LYS A 49 9.81 -9.36 5.27
CA LYS A 49 9.35 -8.03 4.85
C LYS A 49 8.79 -8.16 3.44
N ASN A 50 7.54 -7.77 3.24
CA ASN A 50 6.92 -7.74 1.91
C ASN A 50 6.81 -6.29 1.42
N CYS A 51 7.38 -6.00 0.26
CA CYS A 51 7.31 -4.69 -0.40
C CYS A 51 6.45 -4.69 -1.68
N GLU A 52 5.87 -5.82 -2.09
CA GLU A 52 5.05 -5.93 -3.31
C GLU A 52 3.85 -4.98 -3.28
N GLU A 53 3.16 -4.89 -2.15
CA GLU A 53 2.01 -3.97 -2.02
C GLU A 53 2.44 -2.50 -2.19
N ALA A 54 3.61 -2.12 -1.68
CA ALA A 54 4.15 -0.77 -1.89
C ALA A 54 4.58 -0.57 -3.35
N GLN A 55 5.14 -1.60 -3.99
CA GLN A 55 5.56 -1.59 -5.39
C GLN A 55 4.39 -1.36 -6.35
N GLU A 56 3.25 -1.99 -6.10
CA GLU A 56 2.04 -1.86 -6.91
C GLU A 56 1.15 -0.68 -6.48
N ARG A 57 1.72 0.30 -5.75
CA ARG A 57 1.03 1.52 -5.34
C ARG A 57 1.83 2.78 -5.61
N ASN A 58 3.02 2.90 -5.04
CA ASN A 58 3.83 4.11 -5.17
C ASN A 58 5.34 3.82 -5.06
N ILE A 59 6.12 4.34 -6.01
CA ILE A 59 7.59 4.11 -6.07
C ILE A 59 8.34 4.67 -4.85
N TYR A 60 7.82 5.73 -4.22
CA TYR A 60 8.42 6.31 -3.02
C TYR A 60 8.26 5.37 -1.81
N ASP A 61 7.07 4.85 -1.60
CA ASP A 61 6.78 3.87 -0.54
C ASP A 61 7.53 2.55 -0.79
N TYR A 62 7.64 2.11 -2.04
CA TYR A 62 8.44 0.94 -2.39
C TYR A 62 9.90 1.11 -2.01
N ASN A 63 10.50 2.27 -2.30
CA ASN A 63 11.88 2.56 -1.92
C ASN A 63 12.07 2.65 -0.40
N LEU A 64 11.14 3.28 0.32
CA LEU A 64 11.14 3.27 1.79
C LEU A 64 11.10 1.83 2.32
N CYS A 65 10.23 0.99 1.76
CA CYS A 65 10.16 -0.42 2.13
C CYS A 65 11.47 -1.15 1.86
N LYS A 66 12.11 -0.96 0.70
CA LYS A 66 13.41 -1.59 0.38
C LYS A 66 14.51 -1.16 1.35
N GLU A 67 14.59 0.12 1.66
CA GLU A 67 15.61 0.68 2.54
C GLU A 67 15.43 0.29 4.00
N TRP A 68 14.18 0.08 4.44
CA TRP A 68 13.90 -0.38 5.79
C TRP A 68 14.47 -1.77 6.02
N LYS A 69 15.54 -1.89 6.80
CA LYS A 69 16.20 -3.17 7.01
C LYS A 69 15.24 -4.18 7.66
N ILE A 70 15.33 -5.43 7.23
CA ILE A 70 14.66 -6.52 7.93
C ILE A 70 15.19 -6.58 9.36
N LEU A 71 14.28 -6.73 10.32
CA LEU A 71 14.62 -6.77 11.73
C LEU A 71 15.17 -8.15 12.10
N ASP A 72 16.20 -8.19 12.94
CA ASP A 72 16.61 -9.44 13.58
C ASP A 72 15.75 -9.76 14.80
N GLU A 73 15.86 -10.98 15.32
CA GLU A 73 15.12 -11.45 16.49
C GLU A 73 15.31 -10.53 17.72
N SER A 74 16.52 -10.01 17.94
CA SER A 74 16.83 -9.14 19.08
C SER A 74 16.07 -7.82 18.97
N GLN A 75 16.09 -7.20 17.79
CA GLN A 75 15.37 -5.96 17.50
C GLN A 75 13.86 -6.14 17.63
N VAL A 76 13.32 -7.27 17.15
CA VAL A 76 11.90 -7.58 17.33
C VAL A 76 11.55 -7.73 18.82
N LYS A 77 12.38 -8.43 19.61
CA LYS A 77 12.19 -8.55 21.07
C LYS A 77 12.21 -7.19 21.77
N GLU A 78 13.07 -6.27 21.34
CA GLU A 78 13.12 -4.91 21.87
C GLU A 78 11.84 -4.12 21.56
N ILE A 79 11.36 -4.18 20.32
CA ILE A 79 10.09 -3.58 19.89
C ILE A 79 8.94 -4.12 20.75
N LEU A 80 8.86 -5.46 20.90
CA LEU A 80 7.82 -6.11 21.68
C LEU A 80 7.82 -5.66 23.13
N LYS A 81 8.99 -5.41 23.76
CA LYS A 81 9.07 -4.88 25.14
C LYS A 81 8.58 -3.45 25.26
N SER A 82 8.65 -2.68 24.17
CA SER A 82 8.28 -1.25 24.12
C SER A 82 6.80 -1.00 23.84
N GLY A 83 6.06 -2.03 23.42
CA GLY A 83 4.65 -1.93 23.11
C GLY A 83 3.80 -1.48 24.30
N GLU A 84 2.86 -0.59 24.02
CA GLU A 84 1.78 -0.22 24.93
C GLU A 84 0.47 -0.51 24.23
N LEU A 85 -0.46 -1.19 24.91
CA LEU A 85 -1.78 -1.49 24.34
C LEU A 85 -2.47 -0.16 24.04
N GLY A 86 -2.77 0.07 22.76
CA GLY A 86 -3.51 1.25 22.35
C GLY A 86 -4.97 0.92 22.09
N ASP A 87 -5.81 1.95 22.09
CA ASP A 87 -7.20 1.84 21.67
C ASP A 87 -7.48 2.55 20.34
N GLY A 88 -6.42 3.06 19.69
CA GLY A 88 -6.50 3.71 18.39
C GLY A 88 -7.12 5.10 18.45
N GLY A 89 -7.30 5.65 19.66
CA GLY A 89 -7.72 7.04 19.84
C GLY A 89 -6.68 8.05 19.35
N GLU A 90 -7.08 9.32 19.30
CA GLU A 90 -6.26 10.42 18.78
C GLU A 90 -4.90 10.52 19.48
N GLY A 91 -4.82 10.25 20.79
CA GLY A 91 -3.56 10.24 21.54
C GLY A 91 -2.57 9.16 21.10
N ASP A 92 -3.05 8.01 20.61
CA ASP A 92 -2.19 6.94 20.11
C ASP A 92 -1.71 7.23 18.68
N SER A 93 -2.53 7.90 17.86
CA SER A 93 -2.13 8.32 16.51
C SER A 93 -0.95 9.30 16.51
N ARG A 94 -0.83 10.14 17.55
CA ARG A 94 0.31 11.05 17.75
C ARG A 94 1.60 10.34 18.18
N ALA A 95 1.51 9.09 18.60
CA ALA A 95 2.67 8.28 18.99
C ALA A 95 3.30 7.52 17.81
N LEU A 96 2.73 7.63 16.61
CA LEU A 96 3.25 7.04 15.39
C LEU A 96 4.51 7.80 14.91
N TYR A 97 5.59 7.06 14.63
CA TYR A 97 6.84 7.64 14.14
C TYR A 97 6.84 7.90 12.63
N TYR A 98 5.78 7.52 11.91
CA TYR A 98 5.64 7.86 10.51
C TYR A 98 4.16 8.07 10.18
N THR A 99 3.81 9.28 9.77
CA THR A 99 2.49 9.64 9.20
C THR A 99 2.51 9.65 7.67
N SER A 100 3.65 9.31 7.06
CA SER A 100 4.03 9.79 5.74
C SER A 100 4.01 8.75 4.63
N SER A 101 3.90 7.45 4.94
CA SER A 101 3.61 6.47 3.88
C SER A 101 2.12 6.56 3.67
N GLU A 102 1.70 6.86 2.45
CA GLU A 102 0.29 6.78 2.09
C GLU A 102 -0.25 5.37 2.41
N PHE A 103 0.64 4.36 2.38
CA PHE A 103 0.29 2.97 2.66
C PHE A 103 1.17 2.29 3.73
N PRO A 104 0.59 1.43 4.58
CA PRO A 104 1.31 0.81 5.67
C PRO A 104 2.32 -0.23 5.18
N ILE A 105 3.60 -0.07 5.54
CA ILE A 105 4.68 -1.03 5.26
C ILE A 105 4.86 -2.00 6.44
N TRP A 106 4.99 -3.30 6.17
CA TRP A 106 4.95 -4.35 7.19
C TRP A 106 6.18 -5.27 7.21
N ILE A 107 6.61 -5.62 8.42
CA ILE A 107 7.40 -6.81 8.71
C ILE A 107 6.49 -7.82 9.41
N THR A 108 6.52 -9.07 8.96
CA THR A 108 5.79 -10.18 9.55
C THR A 108 6.74 -11.14 10.25
N ALA A 109 6.28 -11.76 11.33
CA ALA A 109 7.02 -12.83 12.00
C ALA A 109 6.07 -13.80 12.69
N ASP A 110 6.56 -15.01 12.92
CA ASP A 110 5.93 -16.00 13.78
C ASP A 110 6.52 -15.88 15.18
N MET A 111 5.65 -15.89 16.19
CA MET A 111 6.06 -15.74 17.58
C MET A 111 5.47 -16.85 18.43
N ILE A 112 6.29 -17.44 19.30
CA ILE A 112 5.86 -18.45 20.28
C ILE A 112 6.21 -17.94 21.68
N VAL A 113 5.19 -17.91 22.56
CA VAL A 113 5.35 -17.53 23.97
C VAL A 113 4.81 -18.68 24.81
N GLY A 114 5.73 -19.40 25.47
CA GLY A 114 5.40 -20.65 26.14
C GLY A 114 4.84 -21.69 25.16
N LYS A 115 3.53 -21.95 25.24
CA LYS A 115 2.81 -22.90 24.36
C LYS A 115 1.91 -22.22 23.33
N GLN A 116 1.81 -20.89 23.37
CA GLN A 116 0.90 -20.12 22.52
C GLN A 116 1.63 -19.59 21.29
N LYS A 117 0.97 -19.67 20.13
CA LYS A 117 1.48 -19.12 18.89
C LYS A 117 0.76 -17.83 18.53
N TYR A 118 1.52 -16.95 17.92
CA TYR A 118 1.08 -15.63 17.49
C TYR A 118 1.64 -15.31 16.12
N LYS A 119 0.85 -14.61 15.31
CA LYS A 119 1.34 -13.86 14.15
C LYS A 119 1.63 -12.43 14.59
N LEU A 120 2.83 -11.97 14.30
CA LEU A 120 3.28 -10.61 14.55
C LEU A 120 3.31 -9.83 13.24
N LYS A 121 2.69 -8.65 13.21
CA LYS A 121 2.84 -7.67 12.13
C LYS A 121 3.37 -6.36 12.70
N ILE A 122 4.62 -6.01 12.41
CA ILE A 122 5.23 -4.74 12.79
C ILE A 122 5.08 -3.75 11.64
N ASN A 123 4.52 -2.59 11.93
CA ASN A 123 4.42 -1.50 10.98
C ASN A 123 5.67 -0.62 11.00
N GLY A 124 6.08 -0.13 9.82
CA GLY A 124 7.15 0.85 9.69
C GLY A 124 6.91 2.15 10.47
N GLY A 125 5.66 2.50 10.77
CA GLY A 125 5.22 3.67 11.54
C GLY A 125 5.08 3.45 13.04
N SER A 126 5.82 2.50 13.64
CA SER A 126 5.97 2.30 15.09
C SER A 126 4.79 1.78 15.89
N TYR A 127 4.04 0.87 15.27
CA TYR A 127 3.05 0.07 15.96
C TYR A 127 3.10 -1.37 15.46
N PHE A 128 2.48 -2.29 16.18
CA PHE A 128 2.41 -3.68 15.75
C PHE A 128 1.10 -4.34 16.18
N TYR A 129 0.73 -5.37 15.43
CA TYR A 129 -0.37 -6.27 15.75
C TYR A 129 0.15 -7.61 16.23
N LEU A 130 -0.51 -8.15 17.25
CA LEU A 130 -0.39 -9.54 17.65
C LEU A 130 -1.72 -10.24 17.44
N THR A 131 -1.71 -11.30 16.63
CA THR A 131 -2.87 -12.14 16.37
C THR A 131 -2.63 -13.53 16.93
N ASN A 132 -3.47 -13.99 17.85
CA ASN A 132 -3.35 -15.33 18.42
C ASN A 132 -4.03 -16.40 17.53
N ASP A 133 -3.88 -17.67 17.90
CA ASP A 133 -4.47 -18.82 17.18
C ASP A 133 -6.01 -18.80 17.07
N LYS A 134 -6.69 -17.93 17.83
CA LYS A 134 -8.15 -17.71 17.76
C LYS A 134 -8.52 -16.52 16.87
N ASN A 135 -7.57 -15.99 16.10
CA ASN A 135 -7.70 -14.78 15.28
C ASN A 135 -8.06 -13.51 16.06
N ILE A 136 -7.81 -13.48 17.38
CA ILE A 136 -7.98 -12.26 18.17
C ILE A 136 -6.74 -11.40 17.95
N THR A 137 -6.95 -10.18 17.45
CA THR A 137 -5.88 -9.23 17.12
C THR A 137 -5.84 -8.10 18.13
N SER A 138 -4.65 -7.82 18.66
CA SER A 138 -4.39 -6.73 19.60
C SER A 138 -3.38 -5.74 19.00
N LEU A 139 -3.61 -4.44 19.20
CA LEU A 139 -2.80 -3.34 18.68
C LEU A 139 -1.92 -2.76 19.78
N TYR A 140 -0.63 -2.59 19.48
CA TYR A 140 0.34 -2.01 20.38
C TYR A 140 1.11 -0.89 19.69
N PHE A 141 1.33 0.21 20.40
CA PHE A 141 2.11 1.36 19.93
C PHE A 141 3.47 1.39 20.62
N CYS A 142 4.53 1.64 19.86
CA CYS A 142 5.88 1.75 20.38
C CYS A 142 6.20 3.23 20.64
N LYS A 143 5.83 3.73 21.82
CA LYS A 143 5.92 5.17 22.14
C LYS A 143 7.32 5.63 22.58
N ASN A 144 8.22 4.69 22.89
CA ASN A 144 9.54 5.00 23.41
C ASN A 144 10.55 5.31 22.29
N ASN A 145 11.06 6.55 22.32
CA ASN A 145 11.98 7.09 21.31
C ASN A 145 13.28 6.30 21.14
N LYS A 146 13.69 5.52 22.15
CA LYS A 146 14.88 4.65 22.07
C LYS A 146 14.81 3.65 20.91
N TYR A 147 13.61 3.19 20.53
CA TYR A 147 13.43 2.16 19.51
C TYR A 147 13.14 2.71 18.12
N ARG A 148 13.20 4.04 17.93
CA ARG A 148 12.93 4.71 16.64
C ARG A 148 13.78 4.19 15.49
N THR A 149 15.03 3.82 15.75
CA THR A 149 15.97 3.32 14.73
C THR A 149 15.57 1.99 14.12
N SER A 150 14.65 1.25 14.75
CA SER A 150 14.11 -0.01 14.22
C SER A 150 12.94 0.20 13.27
N PHE A 151 12.42 1.42 13.19
CA PHE A 151 11.28 1.78 12.34
C PHE A 151 11.74 2.56 11.11
N ILE A 152 10.83 2.75 10.16
CA ILE A 152 11.10 3.65 9.04
C ILE A 152 11.23 5.04 9.63
N SER A 153 12.41 5.63 9.46
CA SER A 153 12.67 6.97 9.96
C SER A 153 11.77 7.96 9.22
N GLY A 154 10.72 8.42 9.87
CA GLY A 154 10.23 9.77 9.65
C GLY A 154 9.78 10.41 10.94
N ILE A 155 9.11 11.54 10.78
CA ILE A 155 8.97 12.53 11.84
C ILE A 155 7.64 12.29 12.54
N GLY A 156 7.68 12.15 13.86
CA GLY A 156 6.46 12.23 14.66
C GLY A 156 5.88 13.64 14.58
N THR A 157 4.65 13.75 14.09
CA THR A 157 3.63 14.82 14.22
C THR A 157 3.98 16.32 14.26
N GLU A 158 5.23 16.80 14.17
CA GLU A 158 5.54 18.23 14.34
C GLU A 158 6.41 18.87 13.25
N ASP A 159 6.66 18.25 12.09
CA ASP A 159 7.48 18.93 11.06
C ASP A 159 7.15 18.53 9.61
N ASP A 160 6.13 19.19 9.03
CA ASP A 160 5.75 19.06 7.60
C ASP A 160 6.94 19.35 6.66
N GLU A 161 7.86 20.23 7.06
CA GLU A 161 9.06 20.54 6.26
C GLU A 161 10.00 19.34 6.11
N LEU A 162 10.10 18.48 7.14
CA LEU A 162 11.03 17.36 7.12
C LEU A 162 10.45 16.18 6.32
N TYR A 163 9.12 16.08 6.23
CA TYR A 163 8.42 15.18 5.30
C TYR A 163 8.71 15.56 3.85
N GLU A 164 8.52 16.83 3.49
CA GLU A 164 8.83 17.31 2.14
C GLU A 164 10.33 17.12 1.82
N LYS A 165 11.24 17.28 2.81
CA LYS A 165 12.68 16.99 2.63
C LYS A 165 12.96 15.50 2.38
N LEU A 166 12.27 14.56 3.04
CA LEU A 166 12.43 13.12 2.80
C LEU A 166 11.83 12.69 1.47
N LYS A 167 10.64 13.19 1.13
CA LYS A 167 10.02 13.02 -0.19
C LYS A 167 10.93 13.56 -1.29
N THR A 168 11.52 14.73 -1.10
CA THR A 168 12.52 15.32 -2.01
C THR A 168 13.79 14.49 -2.08
N LYS A 169 14.31 13.97 -0.96
CA LYS A 169 15.51 13.11 -0.93
C LYS A 169 15.29 11.79 -1.65
N ASN A 170 14.15 11.13 -1.43
CA ASN A 170 13.77 9.91 -2.14
C ASN A 170 13.45 10.20 -3.61
N GLY A 171 12.80 11.33 -3.89
CA GLY A 171 12.65 11.96 -5.21
C GLY A 171 13.96 12.02 -5.98
N ASN A 172 14.97 12.66 -5.41
CA ASN A 172 16.30 12.77 -6.01
C ASN A 172 16.95 11.42 -6.24
N LYS A 173 16.80 10.47 -5.31
CA LYS A 173 17.33 9.11 -5.46
C LYS A 173 16.65 8.36 -6.60
N ILE A 174 15.32 8.38 -6.66
CA ILE A 174 14.53 7.73 -7.71
C ILE A 174 14.80 8.36 -9.06
N ASN A 175 14.82 9.69 -9.13
CA ASN A 175 15.08 10.44 -10.36
C ASN A 175 16.51 10.27 -10.89
N SER A 176 17.47 9.94 -10.02
CA SER A 176 18.87 9.65 -10.41
C SER A 176 19.14 8.17 -10.69
N GLN A 177 18.22 7.27 -10.33
CA GLN A 177 18.34 5.85 -10.57
C GLN A 177 18.21 5.58 -12.07
N LYS A 178 19.27 5.03 -12.67
CA LYS A 178 19.26 4.60 -14.08
C LYS A 178 18.85 3.14 -14.16
N THR A 179 17.64 2.88 -14.64
CA THR A 179 17.18 1.54 -14.97
C THR A 179 17.64 1.19 -16.39
N ASP A 180 18.30 0.03 -16.57
CA ASP A 180 18.66 -0.45 -17.90
C ASP A 180 17.40 -0.96 -18.63
N LEU A 181 16.99 -0.22 -19.66
CA LEU A 181 15.80 -0.51 -20.47
C LEU A 181 16.12 -1.23 -21.77
N ASN A 182 17.36 -1.64 -22.05
CA ASN A 182 17.73 -2.24 -23.34
C ASN A 182 16.85 -3.42 -23.75
N LEU A 183 16.48 -4.29 -22.80
CA LEU A 183 15.60 -5.44 -23.05
C LEU A 183 14.12 -5.06 -23.27
N TRP A 184 13.76 -3.84 -22.88
CA TRP A 184 12.40 -3.30 -22.88
C TRP A 184 12.17 -2.25 -23.97
N GLN A 185 13.20 -1.91 -24.75
CA GLN A 185 13.08 -0.95 -25.85
C GLN A 185 12.06 -1.42 -26.87
N GLY A 186 11.21 -0.51 -27.34
CA GLY A 186 10.17 -0.77 -28.32
C GLY A 186 8.89 0.00 -28.02
N ASN A 187 7.87 -0.32 -28.80
CA ASN A 187 6.55 0.26 -28.77
C ASN A 187 5.54 -0.81 -28.39
N TYR A 188 4.74 -0.56 -27.36
CA TYR A 188 3.74 -1.48 -26.84
C TYR A 188 2.36 -0.89 -27.05
N ASN A 189 1.52 -1.56 -27.84
CA ASN A 189 0.16 -1.12 -28.11
C ASN A 189 -0.82 -2.05 -27.41
N PHE A 190 -1.87 -1.48 -26.82
CA PHE A 190 -3.00 -2.21 -26.27
C PHE A 190 -4.24 -1.31 -26.20
N ASP A 191 -5.41 -1.91 -26.10
CA ASP A 191 -6.67 -1.21 -25.89
C ASP A 191 -7.44 -1.81 -24.71
N ASN A 192 -8.57 -1.21 -24.36
CA ASN A 192 -9.43 -1.72 -23.31
C ASN A 192 -10.56 -2.66 -23.77
N GLY A 193 -10.52 -3.15 -25.01
CA GLY A 193 -11.32 -4.28 -25.50
C GLY A 193 -12.80 -4.03 -25.80
N ASN A 194 -13.34 -2.80 -25.71
CA ASN A 194 -14.76 -2.55 -26.02
C ASN A 194 -14.99 -1.25 -26.81
N PHE A 195 -15.16 -1.41 -28.12
CA PHE A 195 -15.44 -0.35 -29.10
C PHE A 195 -16.78 0.36 -28.91
N GLU A 196 -17.77 -0.30 -28.32
CA GLU A 196 -19.16 0.19 -28.29
C GLU A 196 -19.45 1.12 -27.11
N GLN A 197 -18.79 0.94 -25.96
CA GLN A 197 -19.18 1.62 -24.72
C GLN A 197 -18.18 2.65 -24.21
N SER A 198 -16.89 2.35 -24.24
CA SER A 198 -15.87 3.20 -23.57
C SER A 198 -14.46 2.94 -24.11
N TYR A 199 -14.31 2.79 -25.42
CA TYR A 199 -13.03 2.46 -26.04
C TYR A 199 -11.94 3.47 -25.71
N LYS A 200 -10.77 2.97 -25.32
CA LYS A 200 -9.54 3.75 -25.16
C LYS A 200 -8.36 2.92 -25.68
N SER A 201 -7.57 3.54 -26.56
CA SER A 201 -6.28 3.04 -27.02
C SER A 201 -5.17 3.54 -26.07
N TYR A 202 -4.14 2.71 -25.91
CA TYR A 202 -2.97 3.02 -25.11
C TYR A 202 -1.71 2.63 -25.87
N HIS A 203 -0.68 3.46 -25.74
CA HIS A 203 0.62 3.23 -26.36
C HIS A 203 1.72 3.51 -25.35
N ILE A 204 2.70 2.63 -25.24
CA ILE A 204 3.89 2.83 -24.41
C ILE A 204 5.11 2.83 -25.33
N LYS A 205 5.89 3.90 -25.26
CA LYS A 205 7.13 4.05 -26.00
C LYS A 205 8.32 4.00 -25.06
N ILE A 206 9.23 3.05 -25.28
CA ILE A 206 10.46 2.89 -24.49
C ILE A 206 11.68 3.04 -25.40
N GLU A 207 12.45 4.10 -25.19
CA GLU A 207 13.68 4.40 -25.94
C GLU A 207 14.81 4.79 -24.99
N LYS A 208 15.95 4.11 -25.08
CA LYS A 208 17.16 4.37 -24.28
C LYS A 208 16.86 4.42 -22.77
N ASN A 209 16.59 5.61 -22.24
CA ASN A 209 16.35 5.90 -20.83
C ASN A 209 15.00 6.59 -20.59
N THR A 210 14.10 6.59 -21.58
CA THR A 210 12.82 7.29 -21.52
C THR A 210 11.70 6.29 -21.76
N CYS A 211 10.67 6.37 -20.93
CA CYS A 211 9.42 5.63 -21.06
C CYS A 211 8.28 6.64 -21.08
N ILE A 212 7.42 6.58 -22.10
CA ILE A 212 6.27 7.48 -22.25
C ILE A 212 5.03 6.64 -22.44
N LEU A 213 4.02 6.85 -21.61
CA LEU A 213 2.67 6.33 -21.78
C LEU A 213 1.80 7.38 -22.47
N TYR A 214 1.04 6.93 -23.46
CA TYR A 214 0.07 7.70 -24.21
C TYR A 214 -1.32 7.08 -23.99
N GLN A 215 -2.31 7.92 -23.71
CA GLN A 215 -3.71 7.53 -23.67
C GLN A 215 -4.49 8.23 -24.80
N GLY A 216 -5.16 7.44 -25.63
CA GLY A 216 -6.01 7.88 -26.74
C GLY A 216 -5.25 8.07 -28.06
N ASP A 217 -6.02 8.35 -29.11
CA ASP A 217 -5.49 8.71 -30.42
C ASP A 217 -5.13 10.20 -30.46
N LEU A 218 -4.08 10.57 -31.20
CA LEU A 218 -3.43 11.88 -31.11
C LEU A 218 -4.38 13.08 -31.32
N PRO A 219 -4.25 14.19 -30.55
CA PRO A 219 -3.22 14.41 -29.52
C PRO A 219 -3.59 13.68 -28.21
N ALA A 220 -2.76 12.69 -27.86
CA ALA A 220 -2.91 11.85 -26.70
C ALA A 220 -2.33 12.56 -25.47
N CYS A 221 -2.78 12.19 -24.27
CA CYS A 221 -2.10 12.64 -23.06
C CYS A 221 -0.74 11.94 -22.98
N GLU A 222 0.36 12.69 -22.97
CA GLU A 222 1.73 12.17 -22.82
C GLU A 222 2.13 12.17 -21.35
N ILE A 223 2.53 11.00 -20.85
CA ILE A 223 2.97 10.82 -19.46
C ILE A 223 4.38 10.22 -19.51
N GLU A 224 5.40 11.00 -19.15
CA GLU A 224 6.72 10.43 -18.89
C GLU A 224 6.64 9.58 -17.62
N CYS A 225 7.23 8.39 -17.65
CA CYS A 225 7.18 7.44 -16.54
C CYS A 225 8.51 7.39 -15.79
N ILE A 226 8.44 7.27 -14.47
CA ILE A 226 9.50 6.65 -13.66
C ILE A 226 9.40 5.15 -13.88
N VAL A 227 10.54 4.48 -14.02
CA VAL A 227 10.60 3.04 -14.32
C VAL A 227 11.45 2.30 -13.31
N ASP A 228 10.93 1.20 -12.78
CA ASP A 228 11.67 0.28 -11.93
C ASP A 228 11.53 -1.16 -12.46
N ARG A 229 12.59 -1.95 -12.33
CA ARG A 229 12.64 -3.32 -12.86
C ARG A 229 12.79 -4.32 -11.73
N TYR A 230 11.98 -5.37 -11.80
CA TYR A 230 12.10 -6.54 -10.95
C TYR A 230 11.97 -7.81 -11.79
N ASP A 231 13.05 -8.59 -11.89
CA ASP A 231 13.13 -9.78 -12.73
C ASP A 231 12.67 -9.56 -14.18
N ASN A 232 11.50 -10.13 -14.51
CA ASN A 232 10.84 -10.11 -15.80
C ASN A 232 9.67 -9.11 -15.85
N GLU A 233 9.61 -8.17 -14.92
CA GLU A 233 8.59 -7.14 -14.82
C GLU A 233 9.23 -5.75 -14.86
N LEU A 234 8.60 -4.83 -15.61
CA LEU A 234 8.93 -3.42 -15.65
C LEU A 234 7.73 -2.62 -15.16
N PHE A 235 7.89 -1.97 -14.01
CA PHE A 235 6.87 -1.16 -13.37
C PHE A 235 6.98 0.28 -13.83
N LEU A 236 5.85 0.87 -14.22
CA LEU A 236 5.74 2.25 -14.66
C LEU A 236 4.99 3.05 -13.60
N TYR A 237 5.58 4.18 -13.22
CA TYR A 237 5.02 5.12 -12.27
C TYR A 237 4.95 6.52 -12.88
N ILE A 238 4.10 7.38 -12.35
CA ILE A 238 3.93 8.74 -12.85
C ILE A 238 5.14 9.61 -12.52
N LYS A 239 5.57 10.40 -13.51
CA LYS A 239 6.46 11.54 -13.32
C LYS A 239 5.69 12.85 -13.55
N SER A 240 5.26 13.49 -12.46
CA SER A 240 4.23 14.54 -12.53
C SER A 240 4.71 15.86 -13.16
N GLU A 241 6.01 16.18 -13.04
CA GLU A 241 6.59 17.43 -13.53
C GLU A 241 6.60 17.59 -15.07
N LYS A 242 6.15 16.58 -15.83
CA LYS A 242 6.25 16.53 -17.30
C LYS A 242 4.96 16.15 -18.01
N PHE A 243 3.81 16.55 -17.47
CA PHE A 243 2.54 16.38 -18.19
C PHE A 243 2.41 17.38 -19.33
N LYS A 244 2.32 16.86 -20.56
CA LYS A 244 1.76 17.63 -21.67
C LYS A 244 0.28 17.29 -21.76
N LYS A 245 -0.56 18.17 -21.20
CA LYS A 245 -2.01 18.04 -21.25
C LYS A 245 -2.48 18.06 -22.71
N SER A 246 -3.17 17.00 -23.15
CA SER A 246 -3.95 17.08 -24.37
C SER A 246 -5.24 17.87 -24.11
N GLN A 247 -5.88 18.38 -25.16
CA GLN A 247 -7.13 19.14 -25.02
C GLN A 247 -8.37 18.25 -24.74
N TYR A 248 -8.21 16.92 -24.65
CA TYR A 248 -9.34 16.01 -24.94
C TYR A 248 -9.77 15.03 -23.84
N ASP A 249 -9.03 14.82 -22.75
CA ASP A 249 -9.50 14.23 -21.47
C ASP A 249 -8.28 14.00 -20.55
N VAL A 250 -8.09 14.86 -19.55
CA VAL A 250 -6.99 14.75 -18.57
C VAL A 250 -7.45 14.27 -17.20
N SER A 251 -8.75 14.01 -17.03
CA SER A 251 -9.36 13.70 -15.72
C SER A 251 -8.75 12.47 -15.04
N TYR A 252 -8.38 11.47 -15.84
CA TYR A 252 -7.67 10.28 -15.39
C TYR A 252 -6.32 10.60 -14.76
N VAL A 253 -5.54 11.47 -15.41
CA VAL A 253 -4.17 11.82 -15.01
C VAL A 253 -4.17 12.84 -13.86
N GLU A 254 -5.16 13.73 -13.82
CA GLU A 254 -5.31 14.74 -12.75
C GLU A 254 -5.65 14.12 -11.39
N SER A 255 -6.17 12.89 -11.36
CA SER A 255 -6.42 12.16 -10.11
C SER A 255 -5.18 11.53 -9.49
N LEU A 256 -4.06 11.51 -10.22
CA LEU A 256 -2.88 10.75 -9.84
C LEU A 256 -1.75 11.66 -9.37
N SER A 257 -1.02 11.20 -8.37
CA SER A 257 0.13 11.90 -7.77
C SER A 257 1.46 11.41 -8.36
N GLU A 258 2.52 12.20 -8.16
CA GLU A 258 3.85 11.75 -8.53
C GLU A 258 4.23 10.44 -7.84
N GLY A 259 4.80 9.52 -8.61
CA GLY A 259 5.23 8.22 -8.11
C GLY A 259 4.13 7.17 -8.03
N ASP A 260 2.88 7.52 -8.34
CA ASP A 260 1.78 6.55 -8.37
C ASP A 260 2.00 5.49 -9.45
N TYR A 261 1.65 4.25 -9.10
CA TYR A 261 1.77 3.11 -9.97
C TYR A 261 0.71 3.14 -11.08
N LEU A 262 1.18 3.09 -12.33
CA LEU A 262 0.32 3.10 -13.51
C LEU A 262 -0.01 1.68 -13.96
N LEU A 263 1.03 0.92 -14.25
CA LEU A 263 0.95 -0.41 -14.85
C LEU A 263 2.32 -1.09 -14.81
N LYS A 264 2.34 -2.39 -15.08
CA LYS A 264 3.58 -3.13 -15.35
C LYS A 264 3.55 -3.84 -16.70
N ILE A 265 4.73 -3.94 -17.32
CA ILE A 265 4.99 -4.78 -18.48
C ILE A 265 5.64 -6.07 -17.99
N ILE A 266 5.05 -7.21 -18.33
CA ILE A 266 5.49 -8.53 -17.90
C ILE A 266 6.02 -9.29 -19.11
N LYS A 267 7.23 -9.83 -19.03
CA LYS A 267 7.83 -10.67 -20.06
C LYS A 267 7.69 -12.14 -19.70
N ARG A 268 6.96 -12.93 -20.50
CA ARG A 268 6.77 -14.37 -20.27
C ARG A 268 6.77 -15.11 -21.60
N ASN A 269 7.60 -16.16 -21.73
CA ASN A 269 7.67 -17.00 -22.94
C ASN A 269 7.84 -16.20 -24.25
N ASN A 270 8.73 -15.20 -24.25
CA ASN A 270 8.96 -14.26 -25.37
C ASN A 270 7.77 -13.38 -25.78
N LYS A 271 6.68 -13.40 -25.02
CA LYS A 271 5.55 -12.48 -25.14
C LYS A 271 5.60 -11.40 -24.07
N PHE A 272 4.86 -10.32 -24.32
CA PHE A 272 4.71 -9.20 -23.42
C PHE A 272 3.25 -9.05 -23.01
N TYR A 273 3.04 -8.76 -21.72
CA TYR A 273 1.73 -8.54 -21.15
C TYR A 273 1.72 -7.22 -20.39
N ILE A 274 0.57 -6.56 -20.37
CA ILE A 274 0.32 -5.35 -19.60
C ILE A 274 -0.67 -5.69 -18.50
N GLN A 275 -0.41 -5.21 -17.29
CA GLN A 275 -1.34 -5.30 -16.16
C GLN A 275 -1.41 -3.95 -15.46
N SER A 276 -2.62 -3.45 -15.19
CA SER A 276 -2.83 -2.14 -14.59
C SER A 276 -4.00 -2.11 -13.59
N PRO A 277 -3.84 -1.47 -12.42
CA PRO A 277 -4.91 -1.29 -11.44
C PRO A 277 -5.85 -0.14 -11.77
N ILE A 278 -5.50 0.68 -12.75
CA ILE A 278 -6.23 1.90 -13.08
C ILE A 278 -6.87 1.83 -14.45
N ILE A 279 -6.27 1.13 -15.41
CA ILE A 279 -6.88 0.86 -16.71
C ILE A 279 -7.89 -0.28 -16.56
N LYS A 280 -9.14 0.00 -16.91
CA LYS A 280 -10.21 -1.00 -16.95
C LYS A 280 -10.22 -1.65 -18.33
N TYR A 281 -10.19 -2.97 -18.40
CA TYR A 281 -10.28 -3.75 -19.63
C TYR A 281 -11.58 -4.55 -19.68
N TRP A 282 -12.16 -4.69 -20.86
CA TRP A 282 -13.37 -5.44 -21.10
C TRP A 282 -13.10 -6.94 -21.09
N ASN A 283 -13.57 -7.64 -20.06
CA ASN A 283 -13.46 -9.08 -20.00
C ASN A 283 -14.66 -9.73 -20.72
N GLU A 284 -14.41 -10.34 -21.88
CA GLU A 284 -15.43 -11.01 -22.69
C GLU A 284 -16.20 -12.12 -21.94
N LYS A 285 -15.56 -12.78 -20.97
CA LYS A 285 -16.20 -13.87 -20.21
C LYS A 285 -17.23 -13.34 -19.22
N SER A 286 -16.88 -12.29 -18.49
CA SER A 286 -17.78 -11.67 -17.50
C SER A 286 -18.68 -10.59 -18.08
N LYS A 287 -18.37 -10.10 -19.30
CA LYS A 287 -19.02 -8.97 -19.97
C LYS A 287 -19.03 -7.71 -19.10
N THR A 288 -17.93 -7.49 -18.38
CA THR A 288 -17.74 -6.33 -17.52
C THR A 288 -16.33 -5.78 -17.68
N PHE A 289 -16.17 -4.51 -17.29
CA PHE A 289 -14.87 -3.87 -17.19
C PHE A 289 -14.17 -4.27 -15.88
N GLU A 290 -12.98 -4.85 -16.00
CA GLU A 290 -12.16 -5.33 -14.88
C GLU A 290 -10.80 -4.63 -14.84
N LYS A 291 -10.20 -4.55 -13.66
CA LYS A 291 -8.87 -3.99 -13.43
C LYS A 291 -7.90 -5.11 -13.09
N ASN A 292 -6.59 -4.87 -13.22
CA ASN A 292 -5.53 -5.79 -12.84
C ASN A 292 -5.56 -7.14 -13.54
N ILE A 293 -6.07 -7.19 -14.77
CA ILE A 293 -5.97 -8.37 -15.62
C ILE A 293 -4.76 -8.25 -16.56
N GLU A 294 -4.11 -9.39 -16.85
CA GLU A 294 -3.02 -9.45 -17.81
C GLU A 294 -3.58 -9.42 -19.24
N ILE A 295 -3.09 -8.49 -20.06
CA ILE A 295 -3.49 -8.31 -21.45
C ILE A 295 -2.24 -8.48 -22.32
N GLU A 296 -2.28 -9.37 -23.31
CA GLU A 296 -1.17 -9.51 -24.26
C GLU A 296 -1.01 -8.21 -25.06
N SER A 297 0.21 -7.72 -25.21
CA SER A 297 0.52 -6.50 -25.95
C SER A 297 1.43 -6.81 -27.13
N GLU A 298 1.16 -6.14 -28.25
CA GLU A 298 2.02 -6.18 -29.43
C GLU A 298 3.23 -5.27 -29.22
N LYS A 299 4.41 -5.87 -29.21
CA LYS A 299 5.68 -5.14 -29.21
C LYS A 299 6.18 -4.96 -30.63
N THR A 300 6.33 -3.72 -31.07
CA THR A 300 7.03 -3.35 -32.31
C THR A 300 8.35 -2.62 -32.00
N ASN A 301 9.32 -2.71 -32.91
CA ASN A 301 10.63 -2.04 -32.78
C ASN A 301 10.61 -0.69 -33.48
#